data_AF-A0A7V0U1N3-F1
#
_entry.id   AF-A0A7V0U1N3-F1
#
_cell.length_a   1.000
_cell.length_b   1.000
_cell.length_c   1.000
_cell.angle_alpha   90.00
_cell.angle_beta   90.00
_cell.angle_gamma   90.00
#
_symmetry.space_group_name_H-M   'P 1'
#
loop_
_entity.id
_entity.type
_entity.pdbx_description
1 polymer ?
#
loop_
_entity_poly.entity_id
_entity_poly.type
_entity_poly.pdbx_seq_one_letter_code
_entity_poly.pdbx_strand_id
1 'polypeptide(L)'
;MGFTSCLRGTRDLLFSRLTYDGKPFTSFADFALTTYGRTIAEPFLLNYSEKLWGRPCEDLSPAISGKRLEGLNVRTFLLEALRGKRAKTKHLDGTFYYPKGGIGGIADRMTRSVNPEIFQWRCPVTEINHYDSQITSMVAGDKVWPVNELLITFSLPRLVTLLNPAPPLEILELAAGLRTRHVVLVALFLNGAPLTTNASLYFPERRFIFTRVYEPLNRCRTMAPSGSTSLVAEIPPANQTSRKMAFGKWMMSR
;
A
#
# COMPACT_ATOMS: atom_id res chain seq x y z
N MET A 1 -17.19 8.91 -20.07
CA MET A 1 -18.02 7.71 -20.22
C MET A 1 -19.30 8.11 -20.93
N GLY A 2 -19.70 7.41 -21.98
CA GLY A 2 -20.93 7.72 -22.72
C GLY A 2 -22.18 7.28 -21.95
N PHE A 3 -23.34 7.81 -22.34
CA PHE A 3 -24.66 7.47 -21.77
C PHE A 3 -24.92 5.95 -21.74
N THR A 4 -24.45 5.22 -22.76
CA THR A 4 -24.54 3.76 -22.88
C THR A 4 -23.74 3.00 -21.82
N SER A 5 -22.56 3.49 -21.43
CA SER A 5 -21.74 2.91 -20.37
C SER A 5 -22.40 3.06 -19.00
N CYS A 6 -23.12 4.17 -18.77
CA CYS A 6 -23.82 4.41 -17.52
C CYS A 6 -25.01 3.46 -17.34
N LEU A 7 -25.81 3.26 -18.40
CA LEU A 7 -26.93 2.30 -18.39
C LEU A 7 -26.46 0.87 -18.15
N ARG A 8 -25.35 0.46 -18.78
CA ARG A 8 -24.75 -0.87 -18.55
C ARG A 8 -24.29 -1.03 -17.10
N GLY A 9 -23.61 -0.03 -16.54
CA GLY A 9 -23.17 -0.04 -15.14
C GLY A 9 -24.34 -0.17 -14.16
N THR A 10 -25.41 0.60 -14.36
CA THR A 10 -26.61 0.50 -13.52
C THR A 10 -27.28 -0.87 -13.60
N ARG A 11 -27.40 -1.43 -14.81
CA ARG A 11 -27.97 -2.77 -15.01
C ARG A 11 -27.14 -3.84 -14.31
N ASP A 12 -25.83 -3.83 -14.49
CA ASP A 12 -24.95 -4.83 -13.89
C ASP A 12 -24.98 -4.76 -12.36
N LEU A 13 -25.08 -3.56 -11.78
CA LEU A 13 -25.21 -3.35 -10.34
C LEU A 13 -26.56 -3.87 -9.80
N LEU A 14 -27.66 -3.58 -10.48
CA LEU A 14 -28.98 -4.07 -10.08
C LEU A 14 -29.03 -5.59 -10.18
N PHE A 15 -28.48 -6.16 -11.25
CA PHE A 15 -28.40 -7.60 -11.42
C PHE A 15 -27.60 -8.25 -10.30
N SER A 16 -26.39 -7.76 -9.97
CA SER A 16 -25.55 -8.37 -8.94
C SER A 16 -26.20 -8.31 -7.55
N ARG A 17 -26.94 -7.25 -7.23
CA ARG A 17 -27.70 -7.13 -5.97
C ARG A 17 -28.90 -8.08 -5.92
N LEU A 18 -29.58 -8.29 -7.03
CA LEU A 18 -30.74 -9.18 -7.10
C LEU A 18 -30.33 -10.66 -7.06
N THR A 19 -29.14 -10.99 -7.55
CA THR A 19 -28.61 -12.37 -7.54
C THR A 19 -27.80 -12.70 -6.29
N TYR A 20 -27.56 -11.74 -5.39
CA TYR A 20 -26.79 -11.98 -4.18
C TYR A 20 -27.59 -12.84 -3.19
N ASP A 21 -27.03 -13.97 -2.81
CA ASP A 21 -27.67 -14.99 -1.97
C ASP A 21 -27.40 -14.80 -0.46
N GLY A 22 -26.74 -13.71 -0.07
CA GLY A 22 -26.46 -13.37 1.33
C GLY A 22 -25.24 -14.07 1.93
N LYS A 23 -24.49 -14.87 1.16
CA LYS A 23 -23.31 -15.58 1.68
C LYS A 23 -22.10 -14.66 1.87
N PRO A 24 -21.20 -14.98 2.83
CA PRO A 24 -19.94 -14.26 2.98
C PRO A 24 -19.10 -14.31 1.71
N PHE A 25 -18.47 -13.18 1.36
CA PHE A 25 -17.59 -13.12 0.20
C PHE A 25 -16.38 -14.03 0.36
N THR A 26 -16.07 -14.76 -0.69
CA THR A 26 -14.93 -15.71 -0.71
C THR A 26 -13.62 -15.07 -1.15
N SER A 27 -13.71 -13.99 -1.93
CA SER A 27 -12.56 -13.26 -2.46
C SER A 27 -12.85 -11.77 -2.65
N PHE A 28 -11.83 -10.96 -2.90
CA PHE A 28 -12.01 -9.57 -3.28
C PHE A 28 -12.70 -9.42 -4.63
N ALA A 29 -12.46 -10.34 -5.58
CA ALA A 29 -13.16 -10.37 -6.86
C ALA A 29 -14.68 -10.52 -6.67
N ASP A 30 -15.07 -11.50 -5.86
CA ASP A 30 -16.46 -11.78 -5.50
C ASP A 30 -17.11 -10.56 -4.82
N PHE A 31 -16.46 -9.98 -3.81
CA PHE A 31 -16.91 -8.76 -3.16
C PHE A 31 -17.13 -7.60 -4.16
N ALA A 32 -16.13 -7.33 -5.02
CA ALA A 32 -16.17 -6.18 -5.91
C ALA A 32 -17.21 -6.35 -7.03
N LEU A 33 -17.29 -7.54 -7.64
CA LEU A 33 -18.28 -7.84 -8.67
C LEU A 33 -19.70 -7.80 -8.12
N THR A 34 -19.92 -8.38 -6.95
CA THR A 34 -21.24 -8.43 -6.29
C THR A 34 -21.68 -7.06 -5.78
N THR A 35 -20.76 -6.23 -5.29
CA THR A 35 -21.10 -4.91 -4.71
C THR A 35 -21.22 -3.80 -5.77
N TYR A 36 -20.39 -3.83 -6.81
CA TYR A 36 -20.26 -2.71 -7.76
C TYR A 36 -20.66 -3.06 -9.19
N GLY A 37 -20.88 -4.34 -9.50
CA GLY A 37 -21.13 -4.81 -10.86
C GLY A 37 -19.86 -4.79 -11.72
N ARG A 38 -19.81 -5.67 -12.73
CA ARG A 38 -18.63 -5.89 -13.58
C ARG A 38 -18.10 -4.62 -14.22
N THR A 39 -18.99 -3.81 -14.79
CA THR A 39 -18.64 -2.58 -15.52
C THR A 39 -17.86 -1.55 -14.66
N ILE A 40 -18.09 -1.48 -13.35
CA ILE A 40 -17.36 -0.57 -12.44
C ILE A 40 -16.20 -1.30 -11.77
N ALA A 41 -16.44 -2.52 -11.30
CA ALA A 41 -15.48 -3.30 -10.54
C ALA A 41 -14.21 -3.58 -11.36
N GLU A 42 -14.33 -4.05 -12.59
CA GLU A 42 -13.17 -4.42 -13.41
C GLU A 42 -12.18 -3.27 -13.64
N PRO A 43 -12.59 -2.13 -14.25
CA PRO A 43 -11.64 -1.08 -14.61
C PRO A 43 -11.05 -0.35 -13.40
N PHE A 44 -11.74 -0.26 -12.27
CA PHE A 44 -11.32 0.59 -11.14
C PHE A 44 -10.89 -0.16 -9.90
N LEU A 45 -11.54 -1.28 -9.57
CA LEU A 45 -11.25 -2.03 -8.35
C LEU A 45 -10.34 -3.20 -8.63
N LEU A 46 -10.74 -4.09 -9.54
CA LEU A 46 -10.00 -5.32 -9.83
C LEU A 46 -8.65 -4.99 -10.46
N ASN A 47 -8.63 -4.26 -11.58
CA ASN A 47 -7.37 -3.88 -12.24
C ASN A 47 -6.39 -3.16 -11.31
N TYR A 48 -6.91 -2.26 -10.46
CA TYR A 48 -6.07 -1.54 -9.50
C TYR A 48 -5.52 -2.47 -8.42
N SER A 49 -6.37 -3.28 -7.80
CA SER A 49 -5.99 -4.21 -6.73
C SER A 49 -5.01 -5.27 -7.23
N GLU A 50 -5.25 -5.87 -8.39
CA GLU A 50 -4.32 -6.84 -8.99
C GLU A 50 -2.95 -6.21 -9.24
N LYS A 51 -2.92 -4.99 -9.77
CA LYS A 51 -1.67 -4.26 -10.04
C LYS A 51 -0.93 -3.91 -8.76
N LEU A 52 -1.66 -3.46 -7.73
CA LEU A 52 -1.12 -3.10 -6.42
C LEU A 52 -0.53 -4.32 -5.72
N TRP A 53 -1.31 -5.40 -5.60
CA TRP A 53 -0.96 -6.59 -4.83
C TRP A 53 -0.14 -7.62 -5.61
N GLY A 54 -0.20 -7.58 -6.94
CA GLY A 54 0.49 -8.54 -7.82
C GLY A 54 -0.10 -9.94 -7.80
N ARG A 55 -1.40 -10.05 -7.55
CA ARG A 55 -2.15 -11.31 -7.43
C ARG A 55 -3.52 -11.16 -8.09
N PRO A 56 -4.07 -12.25 -8.66
CA PRO A 56 -5.48 -12.28 -9.06
C PRO A 56 -6.38 -11.88 -7.89
N CYS A 57 -7.46 -11.16 -8.15
CA CYS A 57 -8.36 -10.71 -7.09
C CYS A 57 -9.15 -11.86 -6.43
N GLU A 58 -9.20 -13.01 -7.07
CA GLU A 58 -9.77 -14.27 -6.58
C GLU A 58 -8.93 -14.86 -5.44
N ASP A 59 -7.61 -14.62 -5.45
CA ASP A 59 -6.68 -15.06 -4.40
C ASP A 59 -6.59 -14.07 -3.22
N LEU A 60 -7.23 -12.90 -3.33
CA LEU A 60 -7.15 -11.84 -2.34
C LEU A 60 -8.32 -11.93 -1.36
N SER A 61 -8.02 -11.78 -0.07
CA SER A 61 -9.05 -11.69 0.97
C SER A 61 -10.01 -10.52 0.69
N PRO A 62 -11.32 -10.68 0.89
CA PRO A 62 -12.28 -9.57 0.82
C PRO A 62 -11.90 -8.37 1.70
N ALA A 63 -11.14 -8.61 2.78
CA ALA A 63 -10.72 -7.59 3.74
C ALA A 63 -9.76 -6.54 3.17
N ILE A 64 -9.11 -6.78 2.01
CA ILE A 64 -8.22 -5.77 1.40
C ILE A 64 -8.96 -4.51 0.96
N SER A 65 -10.29 -4.59 0.82
CA SER A 65 -11.17 -3.46 0.57
C SER A 65 -11.07 -2.39 1.66
N GLY A 66 -10.86 -2.83 2.92
CA GLY A 66 -10.82 -2.00 4.11
C GLY A 66 -12.04 -1.10 4.27
N LYS A 67 -11.99 -0.22 5.28
CA LYS A 67 -13.02 0.81 5.50
C LYS A 67 -13.08 1.90 4.43
N ARG A 68 -12.11 1.93 3.50
CA ARG A 68 -12.02 2.94 2.43
C ARG A 68 -13.02 2.70 1.31
N LEU A 69 -13.31 1.44 0.97
CA LEU A 69 -14.32 1.10 -0.05
C LEU A 69 -15.74 1.10 0.52
N GLU A 70 -15.91 0.94 1.84
CA GLU A 70 -17.21 1.11 2.53
C GLU A 70 -17.82 2.51 2.28
N GLY A 71 -16.98 3.52 2.02
CA GLY A 71 -17.39 4.89 1.70
C GLY A 71 -17.61 5.20 0.21
N LEU A 72 -17.30 4.27 -0.71
CA LEU A 72 -17.68 4.40 -2.13
C LEU A 72 -19.18 4.16 -2.24
N ASN A 73 -19.93 5.20 -1.91
CA ASN A 73 -21.37 5.22 -2.04
C ASN A 73 -21.67 5.18 -3.54
N VAL A 74 -21.83 3.97 -4.09
CA VAL A 74 -22.07 3.69 -5.52
C VAL A 74 -23.21 4.56 -6.06
N ARG A 75 -24.18 4.86 -5.18
CA ARG A 75 -25.27 5.79 -5.42
C ARG A 75 -24.78 7.20 -5.76
N THR A 76 -23.80 7.74 -5.04
CA THR A 76 -23.18 9.05 -5.29
C THR A 76 -22.40 9.05 -6.60
N PHE A 77 -21.60 8.00 -6.87
CA PHE A 77 -20.86 7.89 -8.13
C PHE A 77 -21.79 7.82 -9.35
N LEU A 78 -22.86 7.02 -9.28
CA LEU A 78 -23.88 6.94 -10.34
C LEU A 78 -24.67 8.25 -10.49
N LEU A 79 -25.04 8.89 -9.38
CA LEU A 79 -25.71 10.21 -9.41
C LEU A 79 -24.81 11.28 -10.03
N GLU A 80 -23.51 11.25 -9.76
CA GLU A 80 -22.53 12.18 -10.33
C GLU A 80 -22.29 11.94 -11.82
N ALA A 81 -22.21 10.67 -12.23
CA ALA A 81 -22.10 10.28 -13.64
C ALA A 81 -23.32 10.71 -14.46
N LEU A 82 -24.53 10.67 -13.86
CA LEU A 82 -25.78 11.09 -14.49
C LEU A 82 -26.01 12.61 -14.46
N ARG A 83 -25.54 13.32 -13.44
CA ARG A 83 -25.83 14.75 -13.24
C ARG A 83 -24.81 15.72 -13.80
N GLY A 84 -23.67 15.26 -14.32
CA GLY A 84 -22.69 16.09 -15.00
C GLY A 84 -22.08 17.20 -14.13
N LYS A 85 -20.85 16.99 -13.64
CA LYS A 85 -19.94 18.02 -13.10
C LYS A 85 -20.45 18.95 -11.95
N ARG A 86 -21.58 18.68 -11.29
CA ARG A 86 -22.14 19.61 -10.28
C ARG A 86 -22.38 19.05 -8.88
N ALA A 87 -21.60 18.06 -8.43
CA ALA A 87 -21.53 17.73 -7.01
C ALA A 87 -20.13 18.01 -6.49
N LYS A 88 -20.04 18.89 -5.48
CA LYS A 88 -18.83 19.04 -4.65
C LYS A 88 -18.58 17.70 -3.97
N THR A 89 -17.69 16.89 -4.54
CA THR A 89 -17.26 15.65 -3.93
C THR A 89 -16.65 16.00 -2.58
N LYS A 90 -17.32 15.62 -1.49
CA LYS A 90 -16.73 15.67 -0.15
C LYS A 90 -15.47 14.82 -0.24
N HIS A 91 -14.29 15.40 0.00
CA HIS A 91 -13.01 14.69 -0.10
C HIS A 91 -13.13 13.36 0.65
N LEU A 92 -12.99 12.24 -0.05
CA LEU A 92 -13.16 10.89 0.52
C LEU A 92 -12.20 10.65 1.69
N ASP A 93 -11.05 11.33 1.67
CA ASP A 93 -10.01 11.25 2.70
C ASP A 93 -10.10 12.36 3.77
N GLY A 94 -11.11 13.25 3.70
CA GLY A 94 -11.26 14.38 4.63
C GLY A 94 -10.12 15.39 4.56
N THR A 95 -9.91 16.12 5.65
CA THR A 95 -8.78 17.05 5.83
C THR A 95 -7.76 16.42 6.76
N PHE A 96 -6.48 16.50 6.42
CA PHE A 96 -5.40 15.97 7.25
C PHE A 96 -4.23 16.97 7.34
N TYR A 97 -3.45 16.86 8.42
CA TYR A 97 -2.22 17.62 8.59
C TYR A 97 -1.04 16.88 7.98
N TYR A 98 -0.13 17.61 7.33
CA TYR A 98 1.12 17.08 6.82
C TYR A 98 2.30 17.88 7.41
N PRO A 99 3.34 17.22 7.97
CA PRO A 99 4.44 17.93 8.61
C PRO A 99 5.24 18.77 7.60
N LYS A 100 5.67 19.96 8.03
CA LYS A 100 6.66 20.75 7.29
C LYS A 100 7.96 19.95 7.16
N GLY A 101 8.50 19.87 5.96
CA GLY A 101 9.72 19.10 5.67
C GLY A 101 9.51 17.60 5.45
N GLY A 102 8.27 17.10 5.48
CA GLY A 102 7.96 15.72 5.12
C GLY A 102 7.56 14.84 6.31
N ILE A 103 7.00 13.67 5.99
CA ILE A 103 6.46 12.74 7.00
C ILE A 103 7.53 12.23 7.99
N GLY A 104 8.79 12.15 7.57
CA GLY A 104 9.93 11.75 8.42
C GLY A 104 10.10 12.64 9.66
N GLY A 105 9.67 13.89 9.59
CA GLY A 105 9.76 14.83 10.72
C GLY A 105 8.98 14.38 11.98
N ILE A 106 8.00 13.48 11.85
CA ILE A 106 7.33 12.87 13.01
C ILE A 106 8.31 11.96 13.76
N ALA A 107 8.96 11.04 13.05
CA ALA A 107 9.95 10.13 13.62
C ALA A 107 11.14 10.90 14.19
N ASP A 108 11.67 11.88 13.44
CA ASP A 108 12.79 12.71 13.91
C ASP A 108 12.48 13.42 15.23
N ARG A 109 11.26 13.94 15.38
CA ARG A 109 10.84 14.61 16.62
C ARG A 109 10.68 13.62 17.77
N MET A 110 10.10 12.45 17.53
CA MET A 110 10.01 11.40 18.55
C MET A 110 11.41 10.97 19.01
N THR A 111 12.34 10.74 18.08
CA THR A 111 13.73 10.40 18.39
C THR A 111 14.43 11.48 19.19
N ARG A 112 14.18 12.77 18.92
CA ARG A 112 14.75 13.89 19.69
C ARG A 112 14.12 14.07 21.08
N SER A 113 12.93 13.52 21.30
CA SER A 113 12.22 13.64 22.59
C SER A 113 12.61 12.60 23.64
N VAL A 114 13.48 11.65 23.28
CA VAL A 114 13.96 10.60 24.18
C VAL A 114 15.49 10.68 24.34
N ASN A 115 16.05 10.09 25.39
CA ASN A 115 17.50 10.10 25.60
C ASN A 115 18.20 9.41 24.40
N PRO A 116 19.09 10.09 23.65
CA PRO A 116 19.73 9.51 22.47
C PRO A 116 20.60 8.28 22.78
N GLU A 117 21.08 8.12 24.02
CA GLU A 117 21.92 7.00 24.45
C GLU A 117 21.19 5.65 24.43
N ILE A 118 19.85 5.64 24.42
CA ILE A 118 19.05 4.41 24.35
C ILE A 118 19.09 3.78 22.95
N PHE A 119 19.51 4.54 21.92
CA PHE A 119 19.54 4.04 20.55
C PHE A 119 20.87 3.35 20.23
N GLN A 120 20.78 2.10 19.77
CA GLN A 120 21.91 1.36 19.23
C GLN A 120 21.79 1.30 17.69
N TRP A 121 22.50 2.20 17.01
CA TRP A 121 22.51 2.26 15.55
C TRP A 121 23.49 1.26 14.94
N ARG A 122 23.19 0.78 13.72
CA ARG A 122 24.00 -0.22 13.00
C ARG A 122 24.27 -1.47 13.84
N CYS A 123 23.31 -1.82 14.71
CA CYS A 123 23.35 -2.94 15.62
C CYS A 123 22.30 -3.97 15.16
N PRO A 124 22.56 -4.75 14.09
CA PRO A 124 21.59 -5.70 13.58
C PRO A 124 21.36 -6.82 14.61
N VAL A 125 20.11 -7.18 14.83
CA VAL A 125 19.76 -8.39 15.58
C VAL A 125 20.03 -9.61 14.72
N THR A 126 20.84 -10.54 15.23
CA THR A 126 21.26 -11.75 14.52
C THR A 126 20.77 -13.02 15.19
N GLU A 127 20.38 -12.95 16.46
CA GLU A 127 19.86 -14.10 17.22
C GLU A 127 18.96 -13.63 18.37
N ILE A 128 17.94 -14.42 18.70
CA ILE A 128 17.05 -14.25 19.85
C ILE A 128 16.99 -15.59 20.58
N ASN A 129 17.53 -15.62 21.78
CA ASN A 129 17.61 -16.82 22.59
C ASN A 129 16.37 -16.96 23.48
N HIS A 130 15.84 -18.17 23.56
CA HIS A 130 14.70 -18.51 24.39
C HIS A 130 14.86 -19.89 25.03
N TYR A 131 14.19 -20.09 26.15
CA TYR A 131 14.13 -21.35 26.88
C TYR A 131 12.81 -21.41 27.65
N ASP A 132 12.17 -22.57 27.64
CA ASP A 132 10.91 -22.82 28.37
C ASP A 132 9.84 -21.73 28.15
N SER A 133 9.59 -21.41 26.87
CA SER A 133 8.64 -20.38 26.42
C SER A 133 8.96 -18.94 26.85
N GLN A 134 10.18 -18.66 27.32
CA GLN A 134 10.62 -17.32 27.72
C GLN A 134 11.82 -16.87 26.89
N ILE A 135 11.85 -15.59 26.51
CA ILE A 135 13.05 -14.96 25.96
C ILE A 135 14.07 -14.80 27.07
N THR A 136 15.33 -15.10 26.78
CA THR A 136 16.44 -15.02 27.75
C THR A 136 17.49 -14.00 27.32
N SER A 137 17.75 -13.87 26.02
CA SER A 137 18.68 -12.88 25.49
C SER A 137 18.49 -12.61 24.01
N MET A 138 19.19 -11.60 23.51
CA MET A 138 19.29 -11.21 22.12
C MET A 138 20.76 -11.00 21.75
N VAL A 139 21.19 -11.46 20.58
CA VAL A 139 22.48 -11.06 20.00
C VAL A 139 22.22 -9.94 19.00
N ALA A 140 22.84 -8.79 19.24
CA ALA A 140 22.76 -7.63 18.37
C ALA A 140 24.12 -6.96 18.23
N GLY A 141 24.55 -6.74 16.98
CA GLY A 141 25.95 -6.43 16.69
C GLY A 141 26.85 -7.57 17.17
N ASP A 142 27.88 -7.24 17.95
CA ASP A 142 28.82 -8.22 18.51
C ASP A 142 28.59 -8.47 20.01
N LYS A 143 27.38 -8.17 20.51
CA LYS A 143 27.05 -8.22 21.94
C LYS A 143 25.83 -9.11 22.20
N VAL A 144 25.89 -9.82 23.33
CA VAL A 144 24.74 -10.49 23.93
C VAL A 144 24.06 -9.52 24.90
N TRP A 145 22.75 -9.39 24.76
CA TRP A 145 21.89 -8.53 25.56
C TRP A 145 20.93 -9.41 26.36
N PRO A 146 21.11 -9.55 27.68
CA PRO A 146 20.14 -10.24 28.54
C PRO A 146 18.82 -9.47 28.53
N VAL A 147 17.73 -10.14 28.14
CA VAL A 147 16.39 -9.56 28.05
C VAL A 147 15.33 -10.64 28.28
N ASN A 148 14.23 -10.26 28.92
CA ASN A 148 13.13 -11.18 29.24
C ASN A 148 11.91 -10.91 28.35
N GLU A 149 11.85 -9.73 27.72
CA GLU A 149 10.77 -9.30 26.85
C GLU A 149 11.34 -8.54 25.64
N LEU A 150 10.68 -8.68 24.49
CA LEU A 150 11.07 -8.04 23.24
C LEU A 150 9.85 -7.43 22.55
N LEU A 151 9.94 -6.15 22.22
CA LEU A 151 9.01 -5.49 21.29
C LEU A 151 9.62 -5.50 19.88
N ILE A 152 9.05 -6.31 19.00
CA ILE A 152 9.58 -6.53 17.64
C ILE A 152 8.71 -5.80 16.61
N THR A 153 9.35 -5.01 15.76
CA THR A 153 8.68 -4.24 14.68
C THR A 153 9.13 -4.64 13.27
N PHE A 154 10.13 -5.52 13.15
CA PHE A 154 10.54 -6.09 11.86
C PHE A 154 9.65 -7.29 11.47
N SER A 155 9.84 -7.83 10.27
CA SER A 155 8.92 -8.82 9.69
C SER A 155 8.91 -10.14 10.47
N LEU A 156 7.71 -10.74 10.60
CA LEU A 156 7.53 -12.03 11.26
C LEU A 156 8.38 -13.17 10.65
N PRO A 157 8.53 -13.28 9.31
CA PRO A 157 9.46 -14.25 8.73
C PRO A 157 10.90 -14.06 9.21
N ARG A 158 11.35 -12.81 9.34
CA ARG A 158 12.69 -12.53 9.86
C ARG A 158 12.81 -12.93 11.33
N LEU A 159 11.81 -12.63 12.15
CA LEU A 159 11.78 -13.04 13.56
C LEU A 159 11.95 -14.55 13.72
N VAL A 160 11.16 -15.33 13.00
CA VAL A 160 11.18 -16.79 13.10
C VAL A 160 12.58 -17.35 12.77
N THR A 161 13.29 -16.75 11.79
CA THR A 161 14.67 -17.16 11.46
C THR A 161 15.74 -16.76 12.46
N LEU A 162 15.42 -15.87 13.42
CA LEU A 162 16.36 -15.38 14.43
C LEU A 162 16.27 -16.18 15.75
N LEU A 163 15.23 -16.97 15.95
CA LEU A 163 15.01 -17.70 17.19
C LEU A 163 16.00 -18.85 17.38
N ASN A 164 16.56 -18.93 18.57
CA ASN A 164 17.47 -19.98 19.02
C ASN A 164 17.01 -20.52 20.40
N PRO A 165 16.70 -21.82 20.54
CA PRO A 165 16.69 -22.84 19.51
C PRO A 165 15.66 -22.55 18.41
N ALA A 166 15.91 -23.11 17.21
CA ALA A 166 15.02 -22.93 16.08
C ALA A 166 13.61 -23.47 16.37
N PRO A 167 12.55 -22.80 15.88
CA PRO A 167 11.18 -23.32 15.96
C PRO A 167 11.02 -24.64 15.19
N PRO A 168 9.94 -25.41 15.45
CA PRO A 168 9.60 -26.58 14.65
C PRO A 168 9.48 -26.26 13.16
N LEU A 169 9.79 -27.24 12.31
CA LEU A 169 9.82 -27.08 10.84
C LEU A 169 8.51 -26.52 10.29
N GLU A 170 7.36 -26.96 10.81
CA GLU A 170 6.04 -26.45 10.40
C GLU A 170 5.93 -24.91 10.56
N ILE A 171 6.46 -24.36 11.65
CA ILE A 171 6.44 -22.91 11.90
C ILE A 171 7.38 -22.18 10.93
N LEU A 172 8.54 -22.77 10.63
CA LEU A 172 9.48 -22.24 9.65
C LEU A 172 8.82 -22.17 8.25
N GLU A 173 8.11 -23.23 7.86
CA GLU A 173 7.41 -23.31 6.58
C GLU A 173 6.25 -22.32 6.48
N LEU A 174 5.43 -22.19 7.55
CA LEU A 174 4.36 -21.20 7.62
C LEU A 174 4.91 -19.77 7.51
N ALA A 175 6.00 -19.47 8.22
CA ALA A 175 6.64 -18.16 8.16
C ALA A 175 7.23 -17.87 6.78
N ALA A 176 7.86 -18.85 6.14
CA ALA A 176 8.36 -18.76 4.77
C ALA A 176 7.23 -18.57 3.73
N GLY A 177 6.03 -19.06 4.03
CA GLY A 177 4.84 -18.88 3.22
C GLY A 177 4.28 -17.44 3.19
N LEU A 178 4.65 -16.59 4.16
CA LEU A 178 4.18 -15.20 4.24
C LEU A 178 4.75 -14.35 3.09
N ARG A 179 3.87 -13.87 2.22
CA ARG A 179 4.24 -13.08 1.04
C ARG A 179 4.12 -11.59 1.33
N THR A 180 5.10 -10.82 0.86
CA THR A 180 5.08 -9.36 0.93
C THR A 180 5.17 -8.75 -0.46
N ARG A 181 4.69 -7.53 -0.66
CA ARG A 181 4.79 -6.84 -1.95
C ARG A 181 5.77 -5.69 -1.82
N HIS A 182 6.82 -5.70 -2.64
CA HIS A 182 7.71 -4.55 -2.74
C HIS A 182 7.00 -3.38 -3.43
N VAL A 183 7.44 -2.16 -3.12
CA VAL A 183 7.07 -0.94 -3.82
C VAL A 183 8.34 -0.18 -4.15
N VAL A 184 8.49 0.18 -5.41
CA VAL A 184 9.57 1.07 -5.87
C VAL A 184 9.02 2.49 -5.92
N LEU A 185 9.73 3.42 -5.30
CA LEU A 185 9.45 4.84 -5.38
C LEU A 185 10.38 5.48 -6.40
N VAL A 186 9.81 6.14 -7.40
CA VAL A 186 10.58 6.94 -8.38
C VAL A 186 10.21 8.40 -8.19
N ALA A 187 11.16 9.20 -7.74
CA ALA A 187 11.02 10.65 -7.61
C ALA A 187 11.63 11.34 -8.83
N LEU A 188 10.81 12.10 -9.56
CA LEU A 188 11.21 12.93 -10.68
C LEU A 188 11.21 14.39 -10.23
N PHE A 189 12.35 15.05 -10.26
CA PHE A 189 12.49 16.46 -9.91
C PHE A 189 12.42 17.30 -11.19
N LEU A 190 11.58 18.33 -11.16
CA LEU A 190 11.23 19.12 -12.34
C LEU A 190 11.37 20.61 -12.00
N ASN A 191 11.85 21.39 -12.97
CA ASN A 191 11.75 22.85 -12.91
C ASN A 191 10.36 23.28 -13.39
N GLY A 192 9.76 24.23 -12.69
CA GLY A 192 8.46 24.81 -13.06
C GLY A 192 7.39 24.70 -11.98
N ALA A 193 6.18 25.06 -12.38
CA ALA A 193 4.99 25.02 -11.54
C ALA A 193 4.50 23.58 -11.31
N PRO A 194 3.74 23.33 -10.23
CA PRO A 194 3.14 22.02 -10.00
C PRO A 194 2.24 21.58 -11.15
N LEU A 195 2.25 20.28 -11.44
CA LEU A 195 1.55 19.69 -12.58
C LEU A 195 0.10 19.33 -12.27
N THR A 196 -0.26 19.21 -10.99
CA THR A 196 -1.61 18.92 -10.56
C THR A 196 -1.94 19.64 -9.26
N THR A 197 -3.22 19.84 -8.98
CA THR A 197 -3.71 20.31 -7.67
C THR A 197 -4.15 19.15 -6.76
N ASN A 198 -4.09 17.91 -7.24
CA ASN A 198 -4.55 16.74 -6.52
C ASN A 198 -3.50 16.24 -5.53
N ALA A 199 -3.94 15.78 -4.36
CA ALA A 199 -3.04 15.20 -3.36
C ALA A 199 -2.46 13.84 -3.79
N SER A 200 -3.19 13.08 -4.61
CA SER A 200 -2.76 11.81 -5.20
C SER A 200 -3.58 11.49 -6.44
N LEU A 201 -2.93 10.86 -7.40
CA LEU A 201 -3.50 10.40 -8.66
C LEU A 201 -3.36 8.87 -8.73
N TYR A 202 -4.45 8.18 -9.07
CA TYR A 202 -4.48 6.72 -9.15
C TYR A 202 -4.61 6.27 -10.59
N PHE A 203 -3.84 5.24 -10.97
CA PHE A 203 -3.71 4.76 -12.34
C PHE A 203 -4.02 3.26 -12.40
N PRO A 204 -5.31 2.88 -12.45
CA PRO A 204 -5.72 1.47 -12.48
C PRO A 204 -5.40 0.81 -13.83
N GLU A 205 -5.27 1.60 -14.90
CA GLU A 205 -5.05 1.09 -16.25
C GLU A 205 -3.70 0.32 -16.35
N ARG A 206 -3.76 -0.84 -17.00
CA ARG A 206 -2.61 -1.76 -17.17
C ARG A 206 -1.48 -1.18 -18.04
N ARG A 207 -1.77 -0.17 -18.88
CA ARG A 207 -0.76 0.51 -19.71
C ARG A 207 0.28 1.30 -18.91
N PHE A 208 -0.05 1.69 -17.68
CA PHE A 208 0.88 2.40 -16.80
C PHE A 208 1.54 1.40 -15.86
N ILE A 209 2.84 1.56 -15.61
CA ILE A 209 3.60 0.70 -14.68
C ILE A 209 3.39 1.09 -13.21
N PHE A 210 3.05 2.34 -12.93
CA PHE A 210 2.82 2.88 -11.59
C PHE A 210 1.34 2.80 -11.19
N THR A 211 1.05 2.54 -9.92
CA THR A 211 -0.33 2.55 -9.38
C THR A 211 -0.75 3.93 -8.92
N ARG A 212 0.19 4.70 -8.36
CA ARG A 212 -0.08 6.01 -7.77
C ARG A 212 1.03 6.99 -8.12
N VAL A 213 0.65 8.22 -8.42
CA VAL A 213 1.57 9.36 -8.53
C VAL A 213 1.07 10.46 -7.60
N TYR A 214 1.98 11.13 -6.92
CA TYR A 214 1.66 12.30 -6.13
C TYR A 214 2.75 13.35 -6.22
N GLU A 215 2.34 14.58 -5.97
CA GLU A 215 3.21 15.76 -5.99
C GLU A 215 3.34 16.26 -4.54
N PRO A 216 4.49 16.02 -3.87
CA PRO A 216 4.69 16.38 -2.46
C PRO A 216 4.41 17.86 -2.14
N LEU A 217 4.64 18.75 -3.12
CA LEU A 217 4.38 20.18 -3.00
C LEU A 217 2.90 20.48 -2.66
N ASN A 218 1.97 19.64 -3.13
CA ASN A 218 0.54 19.77 -2.82
C ASN A 218 0.19 19.44 -1.37
N ARG A 219 1.07 18.72 -0.66
CA ARG A 219 0.89 18.42 0.77
C ARG A 219 1.55 19.46 1.65
N CYS A 220 2.71 19.97 1.25
CA CYS A 220 3.37 21.07 1.93
C CYS A 220 4.28 21.85 0.97
N ARG A 221 4.15 23.18 0.98
CA ARG A 221 4.92 24.08 0.10
C ARG A 221 6.44 24.01 0.31
N THR A 222 6.90 23.49 1.45
CA THR A 222 8.33 23.33 1.73
C THR A 222 8.92 22.03 1.17
N MET A 223 8.14 21.25 0.41
CA MET A 223 8.59 19.96 -0.15
C MET A 223 9.35 20.11 -1.47
N ALA A 224 9.44 21.32 -2.02
CA ALA A 224 10.32 21.62 -3.15
C ALA A 224 10.88 23.06 -3.02
N PRO A 225 12.08 23.33 -3.54
CA PRO A 225 12.58 24.69 -3.72
C PRO A 225 11.66 25.56 -4.57
N SER A 226 11.79 26.89 -4.44
CA SER A 226 11.05 27.84 -5.27
C SER A 226 11.32 27.59 -6.75
N GLY A 227 10.26 27.64 -7.57
CA GLY A 227 10.34 27.41 -9.02
C GLY A 227 10.56 25.94 -9.43
N SER A 228 10.39 24.99 -8.51
CA SER A 228 10.54 23.56 -8.79
C SER A 228 9.41 22.73 -8.19
N THR A 229 9.26 21.51 -8.69
CA THR A 229 8.33 20.52 -8.16
C THR A 229 8.91 19.10 -8.25
N SER A 230 8.21 18.12 -7.68
CA SER A 230 8.53 16.72 -7.85
C SER A 230 7.29 15.85 -8.03
N LEU A 231 7.43 14.82 -8.86
CA LEU A 231 6.45 13.73 -8.97
C LEU A 231 7.05 12.48 -8.35
N VAL A 232 6.32 11.87 -7.42
CA VAL A 232 6.69 10.57 -6.85
C VAL A 232 5.72 9.52 -7.35
N ALA A 233 6.23 8.57 -8.12
CA ALA A 233 5.49 7.43 -8.62
C ALA A 233 5.74 6.19 -7.75
N GLU A 234 4.66 5.50 -7.40
CA GLU A 234 4.68 4.20 -6.72
C GLU A 234 4.52 3.09 -7.75
N ILE A 235 5.52 2.22 -7.85
CA ILE A 235 5.58 1.13 -8.81
C ILE A 235 5.67 -0.19 -8.04
N PRO A 236 4.59 -0.98 -7.99
CA PRO A 236 4.65 -2.37 -7.56
C PRO A 236 5.33 -3.20 -8.68
N PRO A 237 6.52 -3.78 -8.45
CA PRO A 237 7.23 -4.53 -9.48
C PRO A 237 6.47 -5.82 -9.83
N ALA A 238 6.48 -6.21 -11.11
CA ALA A 238 5.73 -7.37 -11.60
C ALA A 238 6.14 -8.68 -10.88
N ASN A 239 7.44 -8.90 -10.65
CA ASN A 239 7.99 -10.08 -9.97
C ASN A 239 8.85 -9.68 -8.75
N GLN A 240 8.73 -10.40 -7.63
CA GLN A 240 9.58 -10.17 -6.46
C GLN A 240 11.05 -10.58 -6.70
N THR A 241 11.29 -11.48 -7.66
CA THR A 241 12.60 -12.05 -7.98
C THR A 241 13.47 -11.16 -8.87
N SER A 242 12.94 -10.10 -9.48
CA SER A 242 13.65 -9.31 -10.48
C SER A 242 14.37 -8.09 -9.90
N ARG A 243 15.12 -8.27 -8.81
CA ARG A 243 16.02 -7.22 -8.26
C ARG A 243 17.08 -6.74 -9.26
N LYS A 244 17.43 -7.52 -10.29
CA LYS A 244 18.56 -7.22 -11.21
C LYS A 244 18.18 -6.84 -12.65
N MET A 245 17.01 -7.21 -13.17
CA MET A 245 16.74 -7.07 -14.62
C MET A 245 16.01 -5.79 -15.04
N ALA A 246 15.13 -5.24 -14.19
CA ALA A 246 14.25 -4.14 -14.61
C ALA A 246 14.98 -2.79 -14.76
N PHE A 247 15.98 -2.52 -13.91
CA PHE A 247 16.74 -1.27 -13.99
C PHE A 247 17.80 -1.30 -15.11
N GLY A 248 18.46 -2.46 -15.30
CA GLY A 248 19.50 -2.63 -16.34
C GLY A 248 18.95 -2.52 -17.76
N LYS A 249 17.80 -3.11 -18.06
CA LYS A 249 17.19 -3.02 -19.40
C LYS A 249 16.65 -1.63 -19.76
N TRP A 250 16.25 -0.81 -18.78
CA TRP A 250 15.81 0.56 -19.03
C TRP A 250 16.98 1.52 -19.24
N MET A 251 18.10 1.31 -18.53
CA MET A 251 19.30 2.14 -18.67
C MET A 251 20.09 1.85 -19.96
N MET A 252 20.03 0.60 -20.46
CA MET A 252 20.73 0.19 -21.69
C MET A 252 19.95 0.46 -22.99
N SER A 253 18.72 0.97 -22.92
CA SER A 253 17.94 1.34 -24.12
C SER A 253 17.98 2.84 -24.42
N ARG A 254 19.02 3.55 -23.97
CA ARG A 254 19.34 4.92 -24.35
C ARG A 254 20.82 5.02 -24.71
#